data_AF-A0A929B8I9-F1
#
_entry.id   AF-A0A929B8I9-F1
#
_cell.length_a   1.000
_cell.length_b   1.000
_cell.length_c   1.000
_cell.angle_alpha   90.00
_cell.angle_beta   90.00
_cell.angle_gamma   90.00
#
_symmetry.space_group_name_H-M   'P 1'
#
loop_
_entity.id
_entity.type
_entity.pdbx_description
1 polymer ?
#
loop_
_entity_poly.entity_id
_entity_poly.type
_entity_poly.pdbx_seq_one_letter_code
_entity_poly.pdbx_strand_id
1 'polypeptide(L)'
;MTTVSRDSDLDGPGNGAPAEPASAPAFGDPAPLGMGAFAMTTFVLSVFNAGLMNIELQTVVLPLALFYGGLSQVLAGMWAFRVGNTFGGLAFTSFGAFWLSYATYAQFFVEALGAGADAATSLFLFAWAIFSAYMTVAAVRTTPVVLGVFVLLTITLVLLGAASASGAGALTMAGGWAGLLTALVAWYGSAGGVINLVWGRDLLPGNAPR
;
A
#
# COMPACT_ATOMS: atom_id res chain seq x y z
N MET A 1 -32.09 -37.35 -70.26
CA MET A 1 -31.14 -38.02 -69.34
C MET A 1 -30.73 -36.96 -68.31
N THR A 2 -31.51 -36.83 -67.22
CA THR A 2 -31.12 -37.16 -65.81
C THR A 2 -30.06 -36.19 -65.25
N THR A 3 -30.20 -35.49 -64.12
CA THR A 3 -31.01 -35.59 -62.88
C THR A 3 -30.98 -34.26 -62.10
N VAL A 4 -31.95 -34.11 -61.18
CA VAL A 4 -32.09 -33.10 -60.10
C VAL A 4 -31.19 -33.42 -58.89
N SER A 5 -30.69 -32.39 -58.16
CA SER A 5 -30.43 -32.33 -56.69
C SER A 5 -29.81 -30.95 -56.36
N ARG A 6 -30.50 -29.93 -55.85
CA ARG A 6 -30.92 -29.60 -54.46
C ARG A 6 -29.85 -29.70 -53.35
N ASP A 7 -29.66 -28.52 -52.75
CA ASP A 7 -29.55 -28.15 -51.32
C ASP A 7 -28.32 -28.46 -50.45
N SER A 8 -27.86 -27.35 -49.84
CA SER A 8 -27.51 -27.17 -48.42
C SER A 8 -26.23 -27.81 -47.87
N ASP A 9 -25.12 -27.09 -48.00
CA ASP A 9 -24.11 -27.07 -46.94
C ASP A 9 -24.38 -25.86 -46.05
N LEU A 10 -25.17 -26.13 -45.02
CA LEU A 10 -25.34 -25.29 -43.85
C LEU A 10 -24.00 -25.28 -43.11
N ASP A 11 -23.31 -24.15 -43.11
CA ASP A 11 -22.35 -23.82 -42.04
C ASP A 11 -23.10 -23.90 -40.71
N GLY A 12 -22.92 -25.03 -40.02
CA GLY A 12 -23.48 -25.24 -38.70
C GLY A 12 -22.94 -24.17 -37.73
N PRO A 13 -23.73 -23.77 -36.71
CA PRO A 13 -23.25 -22.85 -35.70
C PRO A 13 -22.01 -23.48 -35.04
N GLY A 14 -20.87 -22.81 -35.18
CA GLY A 14 -19.63 -23.17 -34.52
C GLY A 14 -19.94 -23.47 -33.07
N ASN A 15 -19.69 -24.72 -32.67
CA ASN A 15 -19.93 -25.22 -31.35
C ASN A 15 -19.09 -24.39 -30.38
N GLY A 16 -19.70 -23.36 -29.79
CA GLY A 16 -19.11 -22.49 -28.80
C GLY A 16 -18.86 -23.32 -27.55
N ALA A 17 -17.74 -24.04 -27.54
CA ALA A 17 -17.25 -24.67 -26.34
C ALA A 17 -17.26 -23.61 -25.23
N PRO A 18 -17.86 -23.89 -24.06
CA PRO A 18 -17.79 -22.98 -22.92
C PRO A 18 -16.33 -22.60 -22.71
N ALA A 19 -16.04 -21.30 -22.62
CA ALA A 19 -14.71 -20.82 -22.31
C ALA A 19 -14.23 -21.57 -21.07
N GLU A 20 -13.10 -22.28 -21.20
CA GLU A 20 -12.52 -23.06 -20.14
C GLU A 20 -12.33 -22.13 -18.92
N PRO A 21 -12.80 -22.51 -17.72
CA PRO A 21 -12.69 -21.63 -16.56
C PRO A 21 -11.23 -21.26 -16.37
N ALA A 22 -10.95 -19.94 -16.36
CA ALA A 22 -9.61 -19.43 -16.17
C ALA A 22 -8.97 -20.13 -14.97
N SER A 23 -7.88 -20.87 -15.23
CA SER A 23 -7.15 -21.62 -14.22
C SER A 23 -6.88 -20.72 -13.02
N ALA A 24 -7.17 -21.21 -11.81
CA ALA A 24 -6.94 -20.46 -10.59
C ALA A 24 -5.49 -19.89 -10.55
N PRO A 25 -5.28 -18.65 -10.07
CA PRO A 25 -3.95 -18.08 -9.97
C PRO A 25 -3.02 -19.05 -9.21
N ALA A 26 -1.83 -19.30 -9.76
CA ALA A 26 -0.87 -20.22 -9.14
C ALA A 26 -0.39 -19.77 -7.75
N PHE A 27 -0.60 -18.49 -7.39
CA PHE A 27 -0.24 -17.88 -6.12
C PHE A 27 -1.38 -16.98 -5.62
N GLY A 28 -1.47 -16.78 -4.31
CA GLY A 28 -2.37 -15.78 -3.72
C GLY A 28 -1.93 -14.35 -4.03
N ASP A 29 -2.87 -13.40 -3.96
CA ASP A 29 -2.57 -11.98 -4.09
C ASP A 29 -1.84 -11.48 -2.82
N PRO A 30 -0.61 -10.95 -2.93
CA PRO A 30 0.14 -10.43 -1.79
C PRO A 30 -0.29 -9.03 -1.35
N ALA A 31 -1.10 -8.31 -2.13
CA ALA A 31 -1.49 -6.93 -1.84
C ALA A 31 -2.18 -6.74 -0.47
N PRO A 32 -3.08 -7.63 -0.02
CA PRO A 32 -3.70 -7.48 1.30
C PRO A 32 -2.70 -7.52 2.45
N LEU A 33 -1.69 -8.40 2.37
CA LEU A 33 -0.63 -8.45 3.39
C LEU A 33 0.18 -7.15 3.41
N GLY A 34 0.60 -6.68 2.24
CA GLY A 34 1.39 -5.44 2.14
C GLY A 34 0.63 -4.23 2.66
N MET A 35 -0.65 -4.10 2.29
CA MET A 35 -1.53 -3.01 2.73
C MET A 35 -1.84 -3.08 4.22
N GLY A 36 -2.12 -4.28 4.77
CA GLY A 36 -2.39 -4.47 6.19
C GLY A 36 -1.17 -4.19 7.09
N ALA A 37 0.01 -4.65 6.65
CA ALA A 37 1.29 -4.39 7.30
C ALA A 37 1.60 -2.89 7.40
N PHE A 38 1.46 -2.21 6.26
CA PHE A 38 1.61 -0.76 6.18
C PHE A 38 0.60 -0.04 7.07
N ALA A 39 -0.68 -0.40 6.98
CA ALA A 39 -1.78 0.27 7.67
C ALA A 39 -1.60 0.21 9.19
N MET A 40 -1.35 -0.97 9.74
CA MET A 40 -1.24 -1.14 11.19
C MET A 40 -0.08 -0.33 11.77
N THR A 41 1.08 -0.38 11.14
CA THR A 41 2.27 0.34 11.60
C THR A 41 2.09 1.85 11.49
N THR A 42 1.53 2.31 10.37
CA THR A 42 1.19 3.73 10.15
C THR A 42 0.18 4.20 11.19
N PHE A 43 -0.89 3.45 11.42
CA PHE A 43 -1.94 3.79 12.38
C PHE A 43 -1.36 4.05 13.77
N VAL A 44 -0.56 3.11 14.28
CA VAL A 44 -0.02 3.21 15.64
C VAL A 44 0.94 4.40 15.76
N LEU A 45 1.84 4.63 14.80
CA LEU A 45 2.68 5.84 14.81
C LEU A 45 1.83 7.12 14.74
N SER A 46 0.81 7.13 13.90
CA SER A 46 -0.05 8.27 13.69
C SER A 46 -0.95 8.61 14.88
N VAL A 47 -1.32 7.63 15.73
CA VAL A 47 -2.00 7.88 17.02
C VAL A 47 -1.15 8.78 17.91
N PHE A 48 0.16 8.53 18.00
CA PHE A 48 1.09 9.36 18.77
C PHE A 48 1.29 10.73 18.12
N ASN A 49 1.55 10.77 16.81
CA ASN A 49 1.72 12.04 16.10
C ASN A 49 0.48 12.94 16.19
N ALA A 50 -0.72 12.36 16.20
CA ALA A 50 -1.98 13.09 16.33
C ALA A 50 -2.28 13.56 17.78
N GLY A 51 -1.43 13.22 18.74
CA GLY A 51 -1.60 13.59 20.15
C GLY A 51 -2.71 12.81 20.86
N LEU A 52 -3.10 11.64 20.34
CA LEU A 52 -4.18 10.82 20.91
C LEU A 52 -3.70 9.90 22.04
N MET A 53 -2.39 9.78 22.25
CA MET A 53 -1.79 8.96 23.30
C MET A 53 -0.51 9.64 23.84
N ASN A 54 -0.12 9.31 25.08
CA ASN A 54 1.14 9.77 25.67
C ASN A 54 2.33 9.35 24.79
N ILE A 55 3.14 10.34 24.37
CA ILE A 55 4.30 10.17 23.51
C ILE A 55 5.38 9.25 24.12
N GLU A 56 5.45 9.15 25.45
CA GLU A 56 6.39 8.26 26.15
C GLU A 56 6.15 6.77 25.84
N LEU A 57 4.95 6.42 25.34
CA LEU A 57 4.59 5.05 24.96
C LEU A 57 4.86 4.75 23.47
N GLN A 58 5.40 5.72 22.70
CA GLN A 58 5.58 5.61 21.26
C GLN A 58 6.52 4.46 20.84
N THR A 59 7.40 4.00 21.73
CA THR A 59 8.32 2.88 21.47
C THR A 59 7.61 1.58 21.09
N VAL A 60 6.30 1.44 21.40
CA VAL A 60 5.45 0.34 20.92
C VAL A 60 5.39 0.23 19.38
N VAL A 61 5.68 1.32 18.66
CA VAL A 61 5.74 1.34 17.18
C VAL A 61 6.90 0.50 16.65
N LEU A 62 8.03 0.42 17.37
CA LEU A 62 9.26 -0.20 16.88
C LEU A 62 9.09 -1.68 16.49
N PRO A 63 8.51 -2.58 17.32
CA PRO A 63 8.29 -3.97 16.90
C PRO A 63 7.37 -4.09 15.68
N LEU A 64 6.36 -3.22 15.54
CA LEU A 64 5.49 -3.21 14.36
C LEU A 64 6.27 -2.78 13.10
N ALA A 65 7.08 -1.73 13.23
CA ALA A 65 7.94 -1.23 12.17
C ALA A 65 9.01 -2.26 11.75
N LEU A 66 9.54 -3.04 12.67
CA LEU A 66 10.51 -4.09 12.34
C LEU A 66 9.86 -5.30 11.67
N PHE A 67 8.81 -5.86 12.26
CA PHE A 67 8.32 -7.18 11.86
C PHE A 67 7.12 -7.15 10.92
N TYR A 68 6.21 -6.19 11.09
CA TYR A 68 5.00 -6.14 10.29
C TYR A 68 5.13 -5.14 9.15
N GLY A 69 5.10 -3.84 9.46
CA GLY A 69 5.35 -2.79 8.47
C GLY A 69 6.70 -2.93 7.77
N GLY A 70 7.70 -3.54 8.41
CA GLY A 70 9.00 -3.81 7.82
C GLY A 70 9.06 -5.15 7.08
N LEU A 71 9.45 -6.21 7.81
CA LEU A 71 9.73 -7.52 7.25
C LEU A 71 8.56 -8.11 6.45
N SER A 72 7.36 -8.18 7.05
CA SER A 72 6.19 -8.77 6.38
C SER A 72 5.81 -8.00 5.11
N GLN A 73 5.93 -6.67 5.13
CA GLN A 73 5.67 -5.83 3.97
C GLN A 73 6.71 -6.01 2.85
N VAL A 74 8.00 -6.16 3.20
CA VAL A 74 9.04 -6.54 2.22
C VAL A 74 8.71 -7.89 1.57
N LEU A 75 8.32 -8.88 2.36
CA LEU A 75 7.94 -10.19 1.82
C LEU A 75 6.74 -10.11 0.88
N ALA A 76 5.71 -9.31 1.22
CA ALA A 76 4.59 -9.04 0.32
C ALA A 76 5.07 -8.42 -1.01
N GLY A 77 6.01 -7.48 -0.95
CA GLY A 77 6.63 -6.88 -2.14
C GLY A 77 7.37 -7.88 -3.02
N MET A 78 8.12 -8.81 -2.42
CA MET A 78 8.81 -9.86 -3.19
C MET A 78 7.83 -10.79 -3.92
N TRP A 79 6.74 -11.17 -3.26
CA TRP A 79 5.68 -11.94 -3.91
C TRP A 79 4.93 -11.13 -4.98
N ALA A 80 4.77 -9.82 -4.80
CA ALA A 80 4.15 -8.96 -5.81
C ALA A 80 5.00 -8.90 -7.09
N PHE A 81 6.32 -8.79 -6.97
CA PHE A 81 7.21 -8.93 -8.14
C PHE A 81 7.08 -10.30 -8.80
N ARG A 82 6.98 -11.37 -8.00
CA ARG A 82 6.86 -12.74 -8.51
C ARG A 82 5.59 -12.95 -9.35
N VAL A 83 4.49 -12.28 -9.05
CA VAL A 83 3.23 -12.35 -9.81
C VAL A 83 3.11 -11.26 -10.89
N GLY A 84 4.20 -10.53 -11.17
CA GLY A 84 4.23 -9.51 -12.23
C GLY A 84 3.62 -8.16 -11.86
N ASN A 85 3.29 -7.93 -10.58
CA ASN A 85 2.79 -6.64 -10.10
C ASN A 85 3.97 -5.74 -9.70
N THR A 86 4.57 -5.06 -10.70
CA THR A 86 5.71 -4.15 -10.49
C THR A 86 5.37 -2.99 -9.54
N PHE A 87 4.17 -2.41 -9.66
CA PHE A 87 3.74 -1.30 -8.80
C PHE A 87 3.69 -1.75 -7.34
N GLY A 88 2.99 -2.85 -7.05
CA GLY A 88 2.87 -3.40 -5.71
C GLY A 88 4.23 -3.87 -5.17
N GLY A 89 5.02 -4.53 -6.00
CA GLY A 89 6.37 -4.97 -5.63
C GLY A 89 7.25 -3.82 -5.18
N LEU A 90 7.29 -2.73 -5.96
CA LEU A 90 8.07 -1.55 -5.63
C LEU A 90 7.49 -0.84 -4.40
N ALA A 91 6.17 -0.65 -4.33
CA ALA A 91 5.52 0.01 -3.21
C ALA A 91 5.76 -0.71 -1.88
N PHE A 92 5.45 -2.00 -1.80
CA PHE A 92 5.53 -2.75 -0.55
C PHE A 92 6.97 -2.99 -0.10
N THR A 93 7.88 -3.28 -1.03
CA THR A 93 9.29 -3.45 -0.68
C THR A 93 9.89 -2.15 -0.17
N SER A 94 9.64 -1.03 -0.86
CA SER A 94 10.20 0.27 -0.48
C SER A 94 9.63 0.76 0.85
N PHE A 95 8.32 0.69 1.09
CA PHE A 95 7.76 1.08 2.38
C PHE A 95 8.07 0.09 3.50
N GLY A 96 8.29 -1.19 3.18
CA GLY A 96 8.89 -2.14 4.11
C GLY A 96 10.29 -1.72 4.54
N ALA A 97 11.12 -1.31 3.58
CA ALA A 97 12.45 -0.77 3.86
C ALA A 97 12.38 0.58 4.60
N PHE A 98 11.39 1.44 4.33
CA PHE A 98 11.12 2.64 5.12
C PHE A 98 10.92 2.29 6.59
N TRP A 99 10.06 1.32 6.92
CA TRP A 99 9.80 0.96 8.30
C TRP A 99 11.01 0.34 9.01
N LEU A 100 11.73 -0.56 8.33
CA LEU A 100 12.98 -1.13 8.86
C LEU A 100 14.03 -0.05 9.12
N SER A 101 14.23 0.86 8.16
CA SER A 101 15.19 1.94 8.28
C SER A 101 14.76 2.99 9.30
N TYR A 102 13.47 3.33 9.39
CA TYR A 102 12.92 4.27 10.37
C TYR A 102 13.04 3.73 11.79
N ALA A 103 12.70 2.45 12.03
CA ALA A 103 12.87 1.83 13.34
C ALA A 103 14.35 1.84 13.77
N THR A 104 15.24 1.51 12.85
CA THR A 104 16.69 1.53 13.12
C THR A 104 17.19 2.96 13.35
N TYR A 105 16.74 3.91 12.54
CA TYR A 105 17.05 5.33 12.66
C TYR A 105 16.62 5.90 14.02
N ALA A 106 15.36 5.70 14.39
CA ALA A 106 14.77 6.20 15.62
C ALA A 106 15.39 5.55 16.86
N GLN A 107 15.75 4.27 16.81
CA GLN A 107 16.28 3.56 17.97
C GLN A 107 17.80 3.78 18.17
N PHE A 108 18.57 3.89 17.09
CA PHE A 108 20.04 3.80 17.19
C PHE A 108 20.80 5.01 16.66
N PHE A 109 20.18 5.85 15.82
CA PHE A 109 20.90 6.92 15.13
C PHE A 109 20.45 8.32 15.53
N VAL A 110 19.17 8.53 15.88
CA VAL A 110 18.64 9.88 16.11
C VAL A 110 19.34 10.61 17.27
N GLU A 111 19.62 9.93 18.38
CA GLU A 111 20.28 10.51 19.55
C GLU A 111 21.71 10.99 19.23
N ALA A 112 22.44 10.20 18.44
CA ALA A 112 23.81 10.52 18.05
C ALA A 112 23.93 11.76 17.15
N LEU A 113 22.82 12.22 16.56
CA LEU A 113 22.80 13.42 15.70
C LEU A 113 22.73 14.73 16.50
N GLY A 114 22.40 14.69 17.79
CA GLY A 114 22.29 15.86 18.64
C GLY A 114 21.44 16.98 18.01
N ALA A 115 21.97 18.20 17.94
CA ALA A 115 21.28 19.35 17.37
C ALA A 115 20.92 19.22 15.87
N GLY A 116 21.50 18.25 15.15
CA GLY A 116 21.21 17.99 13.74
C GLY A 116 20.06 17.00 13.50
N ALA A 117 19.48 16.41 14.56
CA ALA A 117 18.47 15.35 14.45
C ALA A 117 17.23 15.79 13.64
N ASP A 118 16.74 16.99 13.87
CA ASP A 118 15.56 17.55 13.20
C ASP A 118 15.78 17.75 11.69
N ALA A 119 16.94 18.29 11.31
CA ALA A 119 17.30 18.47 9.91
C ALA A 119 17.47 17.12 9.18
N ALA A 120 18.08 16.14 9.85
CA ALA A 120 18.23 14.79 9.30
C ALA A 120 16.89 14.07 9.16
N THR A 121 16.01 14.17 10.17
CA THR A 121 14.66 13.58 10.14
C THR A 121 13.82 14.22 9.02
N SER A 122 13.90 15.54 8.89
CA SER A 122 13.25 16.29 7.81
C SER A 122 13.70 15.80 6.42
N LEU A 123 15.02 15.70 6.19
CA LEU A 123 15.56 15.19 4.93
C LEU A 123 15.11 13.75 4.66
N PHE A 124 15.16 12.88 5.67
CA PHE A 124 14.72 11.50 5.58
C PHE A 124 13.25 11.43 5.12
N LEU A 125 12.36 12.17 5.80
CA LEU A 125 10.93 12.16 5.48
C LEU A 125 10.61 12.79 4.11
N PHE A 126 11.31 13.88 3.73
CA PHE A 126 11.11 14.49 2.41
C PHE A 126 11.60 13.61 1.26
N ALA A 127 12.67 12.84 1.44
CA ALA A 127 13.10 11.85 0.44
C ALA A 127 12.00 10.79 0.21
N TRP A 128 11.37 10.31 1.29
CA TRP A 128 10.22 9.39 1.20
C TRP A 128 8.97 10.07 0.63
N ALA A 129 8.76 11.36 0.89
CA ALA A 129 7.67 12.13 0.29
C ALA A 129 7.83 12.23 -1.24
N ILE A 130 9.05 12.45 -1.74
CA ILE A 130 9.34 12.45 -3.19
C ILE A 130 9.04 11.07 -3.79
N PHE A 131 9.47 10.00 -3.12
CA PHE A 131 9.15 8.63 -3.54
C PHE A 131 7.62 8.41 -3.64
N SER A 132 6.91 8.77 -2.57
CA SER A 132 5.45 8.66 -2.52
C SER A 132 4.78 9.52 -3.60
N ALA A 133 5.29 10.72 -3.87
CA ALA A 133 4.71 11.64 -4.84
C ALA A 133 4.75 11.08 -6.27
N TYR A 134 5.88 10.54 -6.72
CA TYR A 134 5.92 9.94 -8.07
C TYR A 134 5.11 8.64 -8.14
N MET A 135 5.08 7.85 -7.05
CA MET A 135 4.23 6.66 -6.98
C MET A 135 2.73 7.05 -7.01
N THR A 136 2.37 8.22 -6.48
CA THR A 136 1.01 8.78 -6.59
C THR A 136 0.63 9.01 -8.05
N VAL A 137 1.55 9.52 -8.88
CA VAL A 137 1.31 9.70 -10.32
C VAL A 137 1.02 8.37 -11.00
N ALA A 138 1.80 7.33 -10.69
CA ALA A 138 1.54 5.97 -11.19
C ALA A 138 0.20 5.41 -10.66
N ALA A 139 -0.15 5.69 -9.40
CA ALA A 139 -1.36 5.21 -8.75
C ALA A 139 -2.66 5.71 -9.42
N VAL A 140 -2.62 6.80 -10.18
CA VAL A 140 -3.78 7.30 -10.96
C VAL A 140 -4.35 6.24 -11.91
N ARG A 141 -3.52 5.29 -12.35
CA ARG A 141 -3.91 4.18 -13.24
C ARG A 141 -4.04 2.83 -12.51
N THR A 142 -4.20 2.83 -11.19
CA THR A 142 -4.40 1.62 -10.38
C THR A 142 -5.87 1.51 -9.93
N THR A 143 -6.15 1.71 -8.64
CA THR A 143 -7.48 1.72 -8.04
C THR A 143 -7.67 3.01 -7.24
N PRO A 144 -8.91 3.49 -7.02
CA PRO A 144 -9.15 4.67 -6.19
C PRO A 144 -8.64 4.50 -4.75
N VAL A 145 -8.65 3.27 -4.21
CA VAL A 145 -8.12 2.98 -2.87
C VAL A 145 -6.60 3.18 -2.85
N VAL A 146 -5.87 2.62 -3.80
CA VAL A 146 -4.41 2.77 -3.90
C VAL A 146 -4.02 4.22 -4.15
N LEU A 147 -4.72 4.92 -5.04
CA LEU A 147 -4.52 6.36 -5.24
C LEU A 147 -4.73 7.16 -3.95
N GLY A 148 -5.81 6.87 -3.21
CA GLY A 148 -6.10 7.50 -1.93
C GLY A 148 -4.99 7.31 -0.90
N VAL A 149 -4.45 6.08 -0.78
CA VAL A 149 -3.31 5.80 0.10
C VAL A 149 -2.10 6.67 -0.27
N PHE A 150 -1.71 6.71 -1.55
CA PHE A 150 -0.52 7.43 -1.97
C PHE A 150 -0.66 8.96 -1.86
N VAL A 151 -1.84 9.51 -2.14
CA VAL A 151 -2.11 10.94 -1.93
C VAL A 151 -1.99 11.30 -0.44
N LEU A 152 -2.68 10.56 0.43
CA LEU A 152 -2.68 10.84 1.86
C LEU A 152 -1.30 10.58 2.49
N LEU A 153 -0.58 9.56 2.03
CA LEU A 153 0.77 9.27 2.48
C LEU A 153 1.75 10.36 2.09
N THR A 154 1.66 10.89 0.86
CA THR A 154 2.48 12.02 0.42
C THR A 154 2.23 13.24 1.30
N ILE A 155 0.97 13.56 1.59
CA ILE A 155 0.61 14.64 2.51
C ILE A 155 1.18 14.40 3.91
N THR A 156 1.04 13.17 4.43
CA THR A 156 1.55 12.76 5.74
C THR A 156 3.05 13.00 5.85
N LEU A 157 3.84 12.51 4.88
CA LEU A 157 5.29 12.63 4.88
C LEU A 157 5.75 14.09 4.74
N VAL A 158 5.08 14.89 3.90
CA VAL A 158 5.36 16.33 3.77
C VAL A 158 5.09 17.06 5.09
N LEU A 159 3.96 16.81 5.74
CA LEU A 159 3.60 17.46 7.01
C LEU A 159 4.59 17.09 8.11
N LEU A 160 4.95 15.80 8.26
CA LEU A 160 5.89 15.35 9.28
C LEU A 160 7.34 15.83 8.99
N GLY A 161 7.75 15.86 7.72
CA GLY A 161 9.04 16.44 7.32
C GLY A 161 9.11 17.94 7.63
N ALA A 162 8.06 18.68 7.29
CA ALA A 162 7.96 20.11 7.60
C ALA A 162 7.88 20.37 9.12
N ALA A 163 7.20 19.50 9.87
CA ALA A 163 7.17 19.56 11.33
C ALA A 163 8.57 19.40 11.92
N SER A 164 9.34 18.41 11.45
CA SER A 164 10.73 18.19 11.87
C SER A 164 11.62 19.39 11.51
N ALA A 165 11.43 19.99 10.32
CA ALA A 165 12.22 21.15 9.90
C ALA A 165 11.95 22.43 10.71
N SER A 166 10.72 22.60 11.20
CA SER A 166 10.26 23.85 11.82
C SER A 166 10.07 23.77 13.33
N GLY A 167 10.05 22.56 13.91
CA GLY A 167 9.65 22.32 15.31
C GLY A 167 8.16 22.57 15.58
N ALA A 168 7.34 22.78 14.54
CA ALA A 168 5.94 23.16 14.70
C ALA A 168 5.07 21.95 15.08
N GLY A 169 4.71 21.83 16.37
CA GLY A 169 3.85 20.75 16.88
C GLY A 169 2.48 20.64 16.19
N ALA A 170 1.93 21.75 15.67
CA ALA A 170 0.70 21.73 14.89
C ALA A 170 0.83 20.93 13.57
N LEU A 171 2.01 20.98 12.93
CA LEU A 171 2.29 20.17 11.73
C LEU A 171 2.47 18.70 12.08
N THR A 172 3.08 18.38 13.24
CA THR A 172 3.14 16.99 13.75
C THR A 172 1.73 16.42 13.91
N MET A 173 0.84 17.18 14.55
CA MET A 173 -0.55 16.78 14.76
C MET A 173 -1.32 16.62 13.45
N ALA A 174 -1.18 17.57 12.52
CA ALA A 174 -1.80 17.48 11.20
C ALA A 174 -1.29 16.25 10.41
N GLY A 175 0.02 15.99 10.44
CA GLY A 175 0.63 14.81 9.85
C GLY A 175 0.14 13.51 10.51
N GLY A 176 -0.06 13.51 11.82
CA GLY A 176 -0.68 12.40 12.55
C GLY A 176 -2.09 12.08 12.03
N TRP A 177 -2.97 13.08 11.92
CA TRP A 177 -4.32 12.88 11.39
C TRP A 177 -4.32 12.43 9.92
N ALA A 178 -3.47 13.00 9.08
CA ALA A 178 -3.30 12.55 7.70
C ALA A 178 -2.84 11.08 7.64
N GLY A 179 -1.93 10.68 8.52
CA GLY A 179 -1.44 9.31 8.60
C GLY A 179 -2.50 8.32 9.11
N LEU A 180 -3.36 8.72 10.06
CA LEU A 180 -4.51 7.91 10.47
C LEU A 180 -5.46 7.66 9.29
N LEU A 181 -5.80 8.70 8.52
CA LEU A 181 -6.62 8.55 7.31
C LEU A 181 -5.94 7.66 6.28
N THR A 182 -4.63 7.82 6.07
CA THR A 182 -3.83 6.97 5.19
C THR A 182 -3.96 5.49 5.59
N ALA A 183 -3.78 5.20 6.88
CA ALA A 183 -3.86 3.85 7.42
C ALA A 183 -5.26 3.23 7.27
N LEU A 184 -6.31 4.01 7.53
CA LEU A 184 -7.70 3.54 7.37
C LEU A 184 -8.02 3.19 5.92
N VAL A 185 -7.58 3.98 4.95
CA VAL A 185 -7.75 3.67 3.52
C VAL A 185 -6.94 2.43 3.12
N ALA A 186 -5.72 2.29 3.63
CA ALA A 186 -4.90 1.10 3.37
C ALA A 186 -5.52 -0.17 3.96
N TRP A 187 -6.05 -0.12 5.19
CA TRP A 187 -6.80 -1.23 5.77
C TRP A 187 -8.08 -1.54 5.02
N TYR A 188 -8.80 -0.53 4.50
CA TYR A 188 -9.95 -0.76 3.63
C TYR A 188 -9.54 -1.57 2.38
N GLY A 189 -8.40 -1.25 1.78
CA GLY A 189 -7.85 -2.03 0.66
C GLY A 189 -7.47 -3.46 1.05
N SER A 190 -6.78 -3.62 2.18
CA SER A 190 -6.45 -4.92 2.74
C SER A 190 -7.70 -5.77 3.02
N ALA A 191 -8.70 -5.17 3.66
CA ALA A 191 -9.95 -5.83 4.02
C ALA A 191 -10.71 -6.23 2.76
N GLY A 192 -10.80 -5.36 1.75
CA GLY A 192 -11.46 -5.68 0.49
C GLY A 192 -10.79 -6.84 -0.24
N GLY A 193 -9.45 -6.88 -0.28
CA GLY A 193 -8.74 -7.99 -0.92
C GLY A 193 -8.96 -9.35 -0.23
N VAL A 194 -9.17 -9.40 1.09
CA VAL A 194 -9.47 -10.65 1.80
C VAL A 194 -10.98 -10.97 1.78
N ILE A 195 -11.82 -10.01 2.15
CA ILE A 195 -13.27 -10.21 2.31
C ILE A 195 -13.92 -10.52 0.97
N ASN A 196 -13.63 -9.75 -0.08
CA ASN A 196 -14.24 -9.99 -1.40
C ASN A 196 -13.84 -11.35 -1.95
N LEU A 197 -12.57 -11.75 -1.74
CA LEU A 197 -12.07 -13.07 -2.14
C LEU A 197 -12.82 -14.20 -1.43
N VAL A 198 -12.91 -14.14 -0.09
CA VAL A 198 -13.58 -15.19 0.71
C VAL A 198 -15.07 -15.29 0.38
N TRP A 199 -15.72 -14.16 0.10
CA TRP A 199 -17.14 -14.11 -0.23
C TRP A 199 -17.46 -14.37 -1.71
N GLY A 200 -16.46 -14.37 -2.59
CA GLY A 200 -16.64 -14.54 -4.03
C GLY A 200 -17.46 -13.42 -4.71
N ARG A 201 -17.56 -12.24 -4.09
CA ARG A 201 -18.28 -11.06 -4.63
C ARG A 201 -17.72 -9.76 -4.08
N ASP A 202 -17.98 -8.65 -4.76
CA ASP A 202 -17.51 -7.32 -4.34
C ASP A 202 -18.39 -6.74 -3.22
N LEU A 203 -17.95 -6.90 -1.97
CA LEU A 203 -18.59 -6.30 -0.78
C LEU A 203 -17.97 -4.95 -0.41
N LEU A 204 -16.67 -4.80 -0.62
CA LEU A 204 -15.91 -3.57 -0.38
C LEU A 204 -15.41 -3.01 -1.72
N PRO A 205 -16.19 -2.11 -2.35
CA PRO A 205 -15.91 -1.63 -3.70
C PRO A 205 -14.66 -0.74 -3.76
N GLY A 206 -14.08 -0.62 -4.95
CA GLY A 206 -12.95 0.27 -5.23
C GLY A 206 -11.58 -0.40 -5.23
N ASN A 207 -11.52 -1.73 -5.06
CA ASN A 207 -10.29 -2.52 -5.15
C ASN A 207 -10.05 -3.15 -6.54
N ALA A 208 -11.00 -3.01 -7.46
CA ALA A 208 -10.84 -3.40 -8.86
C ALA A 208 -10.25 -2.23 -9.69
N PRO A 209 -9.33 -2.50 -10.64
CA PRO A 209 -8.88 -1.51 -11.62
C PRO A 209 -10.05 -0.96 -12.44
N ARG A 210 -9.94 0.31 -12.86
CA ARG A 210 -10.87 0.93 -13.82
C ARG A 210 -10.47 0.64 -15.26
#